data_AF-A0A962C2L1-F1
#
_entry.id   AF-A0A962C2L1-F1
#
_cell.length_a   1.000
_cell.length_b   1.000
_cell.length_c   1.000
_cell.angle_alpha   90.00
_cell.angle_beta   90.00
_cell.angle_gamma   90.00
#
_symmetry.space_group_name_H-M   'P 1'
#
loop_
_entity.id
_entity.type
_entity.pdbx_description
1 polymer ?
#
loop_
_entity_poly.entity_id
_entity_poly.type
_entity_poly.pdbx_seq_one_letter_code
_entity_poly.pdbx_strand_id
1 'polypeptide(L)' 'MLRGLAFWSLLPFVSLQALRVRKSALRLPPASGPCAGSIGSGAAFRLLAIGDSIIAGVGATS' A
#
# COMPACT_ATOMS: atom_id res chain seq x y z
N MET A 1 -16.46 -29.61 16.26
CA MET A 1 -17.25 -28.57 16.94
C MET A 1 -16.39 -27.63 17.80
N LEU A 2 -15.48 -28.12 18.65
CA LEU A 2 -14.64 -27.31 19.54
C LEU A 2 -13.77 -26.22 18.84
N ARG A 3 -13.22 -26.52 17.65
CA ARG A 3 -12.46 -25.55 16.83
C ARG A 3 -13.27 -24.32 16.43
N GLY A 4 -14.55 -24.51 16.11
CA GLY A 4 -15.45 -23.41 15.74
C GLY A 4 -15.77 -22.53 16.92
N LEU A 5 -16.10 -23.13 18.07
CA LEU A 5 -16.34 -22.40 19.32
C LEU A 5 -15.12 -21.57 19.72
N ALA A 6 -13.92 -22.14 19.69
CA ALA A 6 -12.68 -21.42 19.99
C ALA A 6 -12.44 -20.24 19.02
N PHE A 7 -12.69 -20.41 17.73
CA PHE A 7 -12.59 -19.32 16.74
C PHE A 7 -13.56 -18.18 17.04
N TRP A 8 -14.84 -18.51 17.29
CA TRP A 8 -15.87 -17.50 17.57
C TRP A 8 -15.66 -16.80 18.92
N SER A 9 -15.12 -17.49 19.93
CA SER A 9 -14.76 -16.89 21.22
C SER A 9 -13.64 -15.85 21.11
N LEU A 10 -12.77 -15.93 20.11
CA LEU A 10 -11.71 -14.94 19.87
C LEU A 10 -12.18 -13.70 19.09
N LEU A 11 -13.36 -13.77 18.46
CA LEU A 11 -13.90 -12.70 17.63
C LEU A 11 -13.94 -11.32 18.30
N PRO A 12 -14.37 -11.14 19.58
CA PRO A 12 -14.38 -9.82 20.22
C PRO A 12 -12.97 -9.22 20.40
N PHE A 13 -11.96 -10.08 20.59
CA PHE A 13 -10.59 -9.62 20.73
C PHE A 13 -10.01 -9.20 19.37
N VAL A 14 -10.22 -10.04 18.34
CA VAL A 14 -9.76 -9.77 16.98
C VAL A 14 -10.50 -8.57 16.36
N SER A 15 -11.76 -8.34 16.69
CA SER A 15 -12.52 -7.19 16.20
C SER A 15 -11.98 -5.87 16.76
N LEU A 16 -11.64 -5.83 18.06
CA LEU A 16 -10.97 -4.68 18.65
C LEU A 16 -9.59 -4.43 18.02
N GLN A 17 -8.83 -5.49 17.75
CA GLN A 17 -7.56 -5.40 17.03
C GLN A 17 -7.77 -4.86 15.60
N ALA A 18 -8.77 -5.35 14.87
CA ALA A 18 -9.08 -4.90 13.52
C ALA A 18 -9.44 -3.41 13.46
N LEU A 19 -10.23 -2.93 14.43
CA LEU A 19 -10.56 -1.51 14.54
C LEU A 19 -9.32 -0.65 14.82
N ARG A 20 -8.43 -1.12 15.71
CA ARG A 20 -7.15 -0.44 15.99
C ARG A 20 -6.27 -0.39 14.75
N VAL A 21 -6.09 -1.52 14.05
CA VAL A 21 -5.32 -1.59 12.80
C VAL A 21 -5.90 -0.65 11.75
N ARG A 22 -7.23 -0.66 11.53
CA ARG A 22 -7.88 0.24 10.58
C ARG A 22 -7.66 1.72 10.93
N LYS A 23 -7.68 2.07 12.22
CA LYS A 23 -7.48 3.45 12.68
C LYS A 23 -6.01 3.89 12.58
N SER A 24 -5.08 2.97 12.81
CA SER A 24 -3.65 3.26 12.90
C SER A 24 -2.86 2.97 11.61
N ALA A 25 -3.49 2.37 10.60
CA ALA A 25 -2.85 2.10 9.33
C ALA A 25 -2.31 3.38 8.70
N LEU A 26 -0.99 3.40 8.47
CA LEU A 26 -0.29 4.52 7.86
C LEU A 26 -0.81 4.72 6.43
N ARG A 27 -1.22 5.96 6.13
CA ARG A 27 -1.59 6.37 4.77
C ARG A 27 -0.49 7.26 4.22
N LEU A 28 0.25 6.74 3.26
CA LEU A 28 1.31 7.47 2.58
C LEU A 28 0.73 8.14 1.32
N PRO A 29 1.19 9.36 0.98
CA PRO A 29 0.83 9.99 -0.28
C PRO A 29 1.51 9.26 -1.46
N PRO A 30 0.98 9.40 -2.69
CA PRO A 30 1.71 9.04 -3.90
C PRO A 30 3.04 9.81 -3.99
N ALA A 31 3.94 9.38 -4.88
CA ALA A 31 5.22 10.05 -5.10
C ALA A 31 5.02 11.54 -5.34
N SER A 32 5.83 12.37 -4.67
CA SER A 32 5.87 13.80 -4.92
C SER A 32 6.60 14.09 -6.23
N GLY A 33 6.06 15.01 -7.03
CA GLY A 33 6.70 15.51 -8.26
C GLY A 33 5.96 15.14 -9.56
N PRO A 34 6.60 15.38 -10.72
CA PRO A 34 5.98 15.13 -12.02
C PRO A 34 5.82 13.62 -12.32
N CYS A 35 4.65 13.21 -12.83
CA CYS A 35 4.39 11.83 -13.27
C CYS A 35 5.07 11.46 -14.61
N ALA A 36 5.75 12.42 -15.25
CA ALA A 36 6.46 12.23 -16.50
C ALA A 36 7.71 13.11 -16.52
N GLY A 37 8.76 12.63 -17.19
CA GLY A 37 10.03 13.34 -17.29
C GLY A 37 10.94 12.71 -18.32
N SER A 38 12.13 13.30 -18.46
CA SER A 38 13.20 12.81 -19.32
C SER A 38 14.52 12.96 -18.59
N ILE A 39 15.37 11.93 -18.66
CA ILE A 39 16.70 11.93 -18.01
C ILE A 39 17.70 11.14 -18.87
N GLY A 40 18.99 11.46 -18.73
CA GLY A 40 20.08 10.77 -19.39
C GLY A 40 20.49 11.37 -20.75
N SER A 41 21.41 10.70 -21.41
CA SER A 41 21.97 11.10 -22.71
C SER A 41 22.09 9.86 -23.59
N GLY A 42 21.45 9.86 -24.77
CA GLY A 42 21.44 8.70 -25.67
C GLY A 42 20.21 8.64 -26.58
N ALA A 43 20.02 7.50 -27.25
CA ALA A 43 18.85 7.27 -28.10
C ALA A 43 17.57 7.23 -27.27
N ALA A 44 16.54 7.97 -27.71
CA ALA A 44 15.27 8.05 -27.01
C ALA A 44 14.49 6.73 -27.11
N PHE A 45 13.97 6.27 -25.97
CA PHE A 45 13.00 5.18 -25.92
C PHE A 45 11.85 5.56 -24.98
N ARG A 46 10.69 4.94 -25.17
CA ARG A 46 9.50 5.18 -24.35
C ARG A 46 9.33 4.05 -23.35
N LEU A 47 9.22 4.40 -22.07
CA LEU A 47 8.93 3.46 -21.00
C LEU A 47 7.55 3.76 -20.43
N LEU A 48 6.70 2.73 -20.36
CA LEU A 48 5.40 2.77 -19.70
C LEU A 48 5.42 1.79 -18.54
N ALA A 49 5.20 2.27 -17.33
CA ALA A 49 5.05 1.46 -16.14
C ALA A 49 3.57 1.41 -15.73
N ILE A 50 3.03 0.19 -15.56
CA ILE A 50 1.64 -0.04 -15.14
C ILE A 50 1.67 -0.92 -13.91
N GLY A 51 0.94 -0.53 -12.88
CA GLY A 51 0.82 -1.28 -11.64
C GLY A 51 -0.01 -0.55 -10.62
N ASP A 52 0.20 -0.88 -9.35
CA ASP A 52 -0.54 -0.33 -8.21
C ASP A 52 0.27 0.78 -7.49
N SER A 53 0.15 0.82 -6.16
CA SER A 53 0.85 1.72 -5.25
C SER A 53 2.37 1.76 -5.43
N ILE A 54 3.00 0.63 -5.80
CA ILE A 54 4.45 0.55 -6.02
C ILE A 54 4.85 1.40 -7.24
N ILE A 55 4.13 1.27 -8.35
CA ILE A 55 4.38 2.06 -9.56
C ILE A 55 4.01 3.52 -9.35
N ALA A 56 2.98 3.80 -8.56
CA ALA A 56 2.64 5.17 -8.14
C ALA A 56 3.68 5.81 -7.19
N GLY A 57 4.66 5.02 -6.70
CA GLY A 57 5.71 5.49 -5.81
C GLY A 57 5.20 5.98 -4.45
N VAL A 58 4.16 5.34 -3.91
CA VAL A 58 3.58 5.73 -2.62
C VAL A 58 4.65 5.70 -1.51
N GLY A 59 4.88 6.85 -0.88
CA GLY A 59 5.91 7.01 0.16
C GLY A 59 7.34 7.27 -0.34
N ALA A 60 7.56 7.36 -1.65
CA ALA A 60 8.86 7.75 -2.19
C ALA A 60 9.14 9.24 -1.93
N THR A 61 10.35 9.56 -1.50
CA THR A 61 10.85 10.94 -1.32
C THR A 61 11.69 11.33 -2.52
N SER A 62 11.47 12.54 -3.04
CA SER A 62 12.21 13.15 -4.14
C SER A 62 13.66 13.49 -3.79
#